data_AF-A0A955XQH6-F1
#
_entry.id   AF-A0A955XQH6-F1
#
_cell.length_a   1.000
_cell.length_b   1.000
_cell.length_c   1.000
_cell.angle_alpha   90.00
_cell.angle_beta   90.00
_cell.angle_gamma   90.00
#
_symmetry.space_group_name_H-M   'P 1'
#
loop_
_entity.id
_entity.type
_entity.pdbx_description
1 polymer ?
#
loop_
_entity_poly.entity_id
_entity_poly.type
_entity_poly.pdbx_seq_one_letter_code
_entity_poly.pdbx_strand_id
1 'polypeptide(L)'
;ITVTVDHQLPTNDVHAKVVEKVRAKQGLWEALKFWERPKVKELWVVLIEKAIAKLWGGGYVQLNSGGSSSRVFETVSGTSSDDLALPSAGDDATWTRIYDHLAANRPATAGTDALRIIDQLENATAVQILSSLVSADSAAITGVVSSAATIGDGGAAKSALKRLYDGLGFSTDSHKQLRRAIGQATGVYAWHAYSILEAHETAADPPAAPIRKLVMRNPWGAAIPGVAELAEGPVSDAGTFRIDFQQFLNYFGTAYLGMVGA
;
A
#
# COMPACT_ATOMS: atom_id res chain seq x y z
N ILE A 1 -10.24 -7.51 -25.44
CA ILE A 1 -9.13 -6.75 -26.07
C ILE A 1 -7.87 -7.60 -25.97
N THR A 2 -7.07 -7.71 -27.04
CA THR A 2 -5.79 -8.44 -27.01
C THR A 2 -4.63 -7.45 -27.12
N VAL A 3 -3.69 -7.49 -26.18
CA VAL A 3 -2.51 -6.59 -26.14
C VAL A 3 -1.24 -7.41 -26.29
N THR A 4 -0.51 -7.18 -27.38
CA THR A 4 0.80 -7.81 -27.61
C THR A 4 1.93 -6.90 -27.13
N VAL A 5 2.82 -7.43 -26.30
CA VAL A 5 4.07 -6.77 -25.87
C VAL A 5 5.27 -7.67 -26.15
N ASP A 6 6.40 -7.08 -26.50
CA ASP A 6 7.68 -7.80 -26.54
C ASP A 6 8.25 -8.00 -25.11
N HIS A 7 9.30 -8.80 -24.99
CA HIS A 7 9.92 -9.14 -23.70
C HIS A 7 11.01 -8.14 -23.23
N GLN A 8 11.24 -7.04 -23.95
CA GLN A 8 12.20 -6.01 -23.52
C GLN A 8 11.61 -5.21 -22.37
N LEU A 9 12.32 -5.16 -21.24
CA LEU A 9 11.89 -4.49 -20.02
C LEU A 9 12.80 -3.29 -19.72
N PRO A 10 12.28 -2.22 -19.10
CA PRO A 10 13.11 -1.10 -18.68
C PRO A 10 14.15 -1.56 -17.66
N THR A 11 15.42 -1.26 -17.92
CA THR A 11 16.54 -1.47 -17.01
C THR A 11 17.17 -0.15 -16.62
N ASN A 12 17.68 0.03 -15.40
CA ASN A 12 18.32 1.28 -14.99
C ASN A 12 19.70 1.49 -15.68
N ASP A 13 19.90 2.66 -16.29
CA ASP A 13 21.13 3.05 -17.04
C ASP A 13 22.39 3.24 -16.17
N VAL A 14 22.26 3.31 -14.84
CA VAL A 14 23.43 3.24 -13.93
C VAL A 14 24.17 1.89 -14.08
N HIS A 15 23.54 0.92 -14.73
CA HIS A 15 24.17 -0.35 -15.12
C HIS A 15 24.39 -0.51 -16.62
N ALA A 16 24.04 0.40 -17.52
CA ALA A 16 24.43 0.24 -18.94
C ALA A 16 25.96 0.15 -19.11
N LYS A 17 26.72 0.91 -18.31
CA LYS A 17 28.19 0.83 -18.23
C LYS A 17 28.74 -0.41 -17.50
N VAL A 18 27.92 -1.05 -16.65
CA VAL A 18 28.27 -2.31 -15.96
C VAL A 18 27.88 -3.51 -16.82
N VAL A 19 26.75 -3.44 -17.54
CA VAL A 19 26.22 -4.45 -18.46
C VAL A 19 27.14 -4.63 -19.67
N GLU A 20 27.85 -3.59 -20.13
CA GLU A 20 28.91 -3.76 -21.14
C GLU A 20 30.12 -4.53 -20.60
N LYS A 21 30.46 -4.38 -19.31
CA LYS A 21 31.50 -5.16 -18.61
C LYS A 21 31.04 -6.56 -18.17
N VAL A 22 29.75 -6.73 -17.87
CA VAL A 22 29.12 -7.97 -17.37
C VAL A 22 28.59 -8.84 -18.53
N ARG A 23 28.35 -8.29 -19.72
CA ARG A 23 28.14 -9.10 -20.94
C ARG A 23 29.33 -10.00 -21.29
N ALA A 24 30.53 -9.70 -20.77
CA ALA A 24 31.68 -10.59 -20.88
C ALA A 24 31.64 -11.77 -19.88
N LYS A 25 30.87 -11.69 -18.78
CA LYS A 25 30.70 -12.74 -17.77
C LYS A 25 29.36 -12.57 -17.02
N GLN A 26 28.35 -13.34 -17.43
CA GLN A 26 27.06 -13.59 -16.74
C GLN A 26 25.98 -12.47 -16.73
N GLY A 27 24.94 -12.65 -17.55
CA GLY A 27 23.53 -12.52 -17.12
C GLY A 27 22.89 -11.12 -17.04
N LEU A 28 21.85 -10.91 -17.85
CA LEU A 28 21.01 -9.70 -18.00
C LEU A 28 20.15 -9.31 -16.76
N TRP A 29 20.45 -9.82 -15.57
CA TRP A 29 19.44 -10.03 -14.50
C TRP A 29 19.43 -8.99 -13.38
N GLU A 30 20.42 -8.11 -13.28
CA GLU A 30 20.57 -7.22 -12.11
C GLU A 30 19.79 -5.89 -12.19
N ALA A 31 19.09 -5.59 -13.29
CA ALA A 31 18.72 -4.20 -13.61
C ALA A 31 17.22 -3.87 -13.68
N LEU A 32 16.32 -4.78 -13.30
CA LEU A 32 14.87 -4.49 -13.34
C LEU A 32 14.47 -3.46 -12.28
N LYS A 33 13.88 -2.36 -12.73
CA LYS A 33 13.51 -1.17 -11.92
C LYS A 33 12.22 -1.34 -11.12
N PHE A 34 11.38 -2.30 -11.49
CA PHE A 34 10.02 -2.43 -10.98
C PHE A 34 9.84 -3.78 -10.27
N TRP A 35 9.37 -3.71 -9.03
CA TRP A 35 9.15 -4.81 -8.06
C TRP A 35 10.41 -5.42 -7.41
N GLU A 36 10.38 -5.60 -6.08
CA GLU A 36 11.41 -6.34 -5.35
C GLU A 36 11.41 -7.82 -5.75
N ARG A 37 12.62 -8.38 -5.82
CA ARG A 37 12.95 -9.66 -6.45
C ARG A 37 12.10 -10.83 -5.92
N PRO A 38 11.24 -11.48 -6.73
CA PRO A 38 10.85 -12.85 -6.42
C PRO A 38 12.12 -13.70 -6.36
N LYS A 39 12.22 -14.66 -5.43
CA LYS A 39 13.35 -15.61 -5.34
C LYS A 39 13.52 -16.46 -6.62
N VAL A 40 12.62 -16.34 -7.58
CA VAL A 40 12.51 -17.14 -8.81
C VAL A 40 12.40 -16.24 -10.05
N LYS A 41 12.85 -16.76 -11.20
CA LYS A 41 12.91 -16.11 -12.52
C LYS A 41 11.52 -15.92 -13.16
N GLU A 42 10.58 -15.33 -12.45
CA GLU A 42 9.23 -15.10 -12.93
C GLU A 42 9.10 -13.71 -13.57
N LEU A 43 8.90 -13.68 -14.89
CA LEU A 43 8.73 -12.43 -15.66
C LEU A 43 7.27 -12.09 -15.95
N TRP A 44 6.34 -13.01 -15.66
CA TRP A 44 4.94 -12.87 -16.06
C TRP A 44 4.29 -11.62 -15.45
N VAL A 45 4.60 -11.29 -14.19
CA VAL A 45 4.07 -10.07 -13.52
C VAL A 45 4.50 -8.81 -14.26
N VAL A 46 5.80 -8.69 -14.55
CA VAL A 46 6.36 -7.50 -15.21
C VAL A 46 5.87 -7.38 -16.66
N LEU A 47 5.62 -8.51 -17.33
CA LEU A 47 5.02 -8.51 -18.67
C LEU A 47 3.54 -8.09 -18.66
N ILE A 48 2.77 -8.49 -17.63
CA ILE A 48 1.40 -8.01 -17.44
C ILE A 48 1.39 -6.51 -17.16
N GLU A 49 2.27 -6.03 -16.27
CA GLU A 49 2.41 -4.59 -16.00
C GLU A 49 2.75 -3.81 -17.28
N LYS A 50 3.68 -4.32 -18.10
CA LYS A 50 4.00 -3.74 -19.42
C LYS A 50 2.78 -3.70 -20.35
N ALA A 51 1.99 -4.76 -20.39
CA ALA A 51 0.80 -4.82 -21.22
C ALA A 51 -0.26 -3.79 -20.77
N ILE A 52 -0.48 -3.63 -19.47
CA ILE A 52 -1.38 -2.61 -18.92
C ILE A 52 -0.86 -1.21 -19.22
N ALA A 53 0.45 -0.96 -19.00
CA ALA A 53 1.09 0.31 -19.32
C ALA A 53 0.91 0.71 -20.80
N LYS A 54 1.03 -0.27 -21.72
CA LYS A 54 0.78 -0.07 -23.15
C LYS A 54 -0.70 0.19 -23.43
N LEU A 55 -1.59 -0.60 -22.84
CA LEU A 55 -3.04 -0.47 -23.05
C LEU A 55 -3.58 0.89 -22.64
N TRP A 56 -3.07 1.45 -21.53
CA TRP A 56 -3.49 2.75 -21.02
C TRP A 56 -2.84 3.95 -21.72
N GLY A 57 -1.98 3.72 -22.71
CA GLY A 57 -1.46 4.75 -23.63
C GLY A 57 -0.36 5.68 -23.08
N GLY A 58 -0.19 5.77 -21.76
CA GLY A 58 0.84 6.63 -21.14
C GLY A 58 2.10 5.91 -20.64
N GLY A 59 2.23 4.61 -20.94
CA GLY A 59 3.38 3.81 -20.51
C GLY A 59 3.51 3.69 -18.99
N TYR A 60 4.70 3.38 -18.50
CA TYR A 60 4.97 3.24 -17.06
C TYR A 60 4.81 4.56 -16.29
N VAL A 61 4.89 5.72 -16.95
CA VAL A 61 4.66 7.01 -16.30
C VAL A 61 3.22 7.09 -15.79
N GLN A 62 2.25 6.68 -16.62
CA GLN A 62 0.83 6.65 -16.24
C GLN A 62 0.56 5.77 -15.02
N LEU A 63 1.24 4.62 -14.92
CA LEU A 63 1.12 3.73 -13.75
C LEU A 63 1.74 4.35 -12.49
N ASN A 64 2.85 5.07 -12.64
CA ASN A 64 3.55 5.73 -11.52
C ASN A 64 2.87 7.03 -11.06
N SER A 65 1.95 7.60 -11.83
CA SER A 65 1.16 8.76 -11.45
C SER A 65 0.02 8.44 -10.46
N GLY A 66 -0.07 7.18 -10.02
CA GLY A 66 -1.16 6.68 -9.18
C GLY A 66 -2.33 6.14 -10.00
N GLY A 67 -3.35 5.66 -9.29
CA GLY A 67 -4.53 5.08 -9.90
C GLY A 67 -5.41 4.38 -8.87
N SER A 68 -6.57 3.90 -9.30
CA SER A 68 -7.45 3.09 -8.48
C SER A 68 -7.31 1.60 -8.81
N SER A 69 -7.49 0.74 -7.82
CA SER A 69 -7.52 -0.71 -8.06
C SER A 69 -8.74 -1.12 -8.89
N SER A 70 -9.84 -0.36 -8.82
CA SER A 70 -11.03 -0.57 -9.64
C SER A 70 -10.74 -0.56 -11.13
N ARG A 71 -9.95 0.41 -11.60
CA ARG A 71 -9.53 0.47 -13.00
C ARG A 71 -8.71 -0.75 -13.41
N VAL A 72 -7.88 -1.29 -12.49
CA VAL A 72 -7.14 -2.53 -12.74
C VAL A 72 -8.09 -3.70 -12.84
N PHE A 73 -9.04 -3.86 -11.91
CA PHE A 73 -10.05 -4.92 -11.95
C PHE A 73 -10.85 -4.89 -13.25
N GLU A 74 -11.33 -3.72 -13.66
CA GLU A 74 -12.06 -3.55 -14.91
C GLU A 74 -11.22 -3.91 -16.13
N THR A 75 -9.95 -3.51 -16.11
CA THR A 75 -9.01 -3.80 -17.21
C THR A 75 -8.74 -5.29 -17.34
N VAL A 76 -8.53 -6.00 -16.22
CA VAL A 76 -8.10 -7.42 -16.24
C VAL A 76 -9.27 -8.40 -16.28
N SER A 77 -10.39 -8.08 -15.65
CA SER A 77 -11.58 -8.95 -15.59
C SER A 77 -12.58 -8.66 -16.71
N GLY A 78 -12.56 -7.45 -17.28
CA GLY A 78 -13.61 -6.99 -18.18
C GLY A 78 -14.96 -6.72 -17.51
N THR A 79 -15.02 -6.72 -16.17
CA THR A 79 -16.22 -6.46 -15.38
C THR A 79 -16.04 -5.27 -14.45
N SER A 80 -17.14 -4.68 -13.98
CA SER A 80 -17.10 -3.50 -13.12
C SER A 80 -16.39 -3.77 -11.78
N SER A 81 -15.90 -2.71 -11.16
CA SER A 81 -15.53 -2.72 -9.74
C SER A 81 -16.54 -1.90 -8.95
N ASP A 82 -16.66 -2.23 -7.67
CA ASP A 82 -17.46 -1.49 -6.71
C ASP A 82 -16.54 -0.83 -5.68
N ASP A 83 -16.64 0.50 -5.55
CA ASP A 83 -15.74 1.32 -4.75
C ASP A 83 -16.45 1.70 -3.45
N LEU A 84 -16.10 0.99 -2.38
CA LEU A 84 -16.69 1.13 -1.05
C LEU A 84 -15.89 2.14 -0.23
N ALA A 85 -16.43 3.34 -0.03
CA ALA A 85 -15.85 4.32 0.91
C ALA A 85 -15.93 3.82 2.36
N LEU A 86 -14.89 4.08 3.16
CA LEU A 86 -14.74 3.54 4.51
C LEU A 86 -14.68 4.63 5.62
N PRO A 87 -15.37 4.42 6.77
CA PRO A 87 -16.44 3.44 6.96
C PRO A 87 -17.65 3.81 6.08
N SER A 88 -18.41 2.80 5.65
CA SER A 88 -19.64 3.03 4.91
C SER A 88 -20.84 3.17 5.88
N ALA A 89 -22.05 2.77 5.47
CA ALA A 89 -23.31 2.87 6.20
C ALA A 89 -23.41 1.99 7.48
N GLY A 90 -22.35 1.96 8.30
CA GLY A 90 -22.19 1.16 9.51
C GLY A 90 -21.14 0.06 9.37
N ASP A 91 -20.50 -0.29 10.49
CA ASP A 91 -19.42 -1.28 10.52
C ASP A 91 -19.92 -2.68 10.12
N ASP A 92 -21.10 -3.09 10.60
CA ASP A 92 -21.71 -4.38 10.24
C ASP A 92 -22.05 -4.50 8.74
N ALA A 93 -22.61 -3.44 8.15
CA ALA A 93 -22.93 -3.41 6.73
C ALA A 93 -21.65 -3.45 5.89
N THR A 94 -20.61 -2.72 6.31
CA THR A 94 -19.30 -2.71 5.66
C THR A 94 -18.65 -4.10 5.75
N TRP A 95 -18.70 -4.74 6.92
CA TRP A 95 -18.18 -6.09 7.13
C TRP A 95 -18.89 -7.10 6.23
N THR A 96 -20.22 -7.14 6.27
CA THR A 96 -21.04 -8.09 5.49
C THR A 96 -20.71 -8.01 4.01
N ARG A 97 -20.58 -6.79 3.47
CA ARG A 97 -20.24 -6.59 2.05
C ARG A 97 -18.85 -7.12 1.69
N ILE A 98 -17.85 -6.90 2.53
CA ILE A 98 -16.49 -7.41 2.29
C ILE A 98 -16.46 -8.94 2.47
N TYR A 99 -17.09 -9.45 3.51
CA TYR A 99 -17.14 -10.87 3.84
C TYR A 99 -17.81 -11.68 2.72
N ASP A 100 -19.00 -11.28 2.29
CA ASP A 100 -19.74 -11.95 1.22
C ASP A 100 -19.00 -11.89 -0.12
N HIS A 101 -18.31 -10.78 -0.40
CA HIS A 101 -17.50 -10.62 -1.62
C HIS A 101 -16.33 -11.59 -1.66
N LEU A 102 -15.60 -11.73 -0.55
CA LEU A 102 -14.49 -12.68 -0.43
C LEU A 102 -14.99 -14.13 -0.40
N ALA A 103 -16.13 -14.42 0.24
CA ALA A 103 -16.76 -15.73 0.23
C ALA A 103 -17.18 -16.17 -1.20
N ALA A 104 -17.49 -15.21 -2.06
CA ALA A 104 -17.73 -15.44 -3.49
C ALA A 104 -16.43 -15.60 -4.33
N ASN A 105 -15.26 -15.70 -3.70
CA ASN A 105 -13.94 -15.81 -4.34
C ASN A 105 -13.62 -14.65 -5.30
N ARG A 106 -14.07 -13.44 -4.96
CA ARG A 106 -13.85 -12.24 -5.79
C ARG A 106 -12.66 -11.43 -5.28
N PRO A 107 -11.88 -10.80 -6.18
CA PRO A 107 -10.71 -10.02 -5.77
C PRO A 107 -11.12 -8.75 -5.05
N ALA A 108 -10.37 -8.40 -4.00
CA ALA A 108 -10.56 -7.17 -3.26
C ALA A 108 -9.21 -6.53 -2.89
N THR A 109 -9.19 -5.20 -2.88
CA THR A 109 -8.08 -4.41 -2.35
C THR A 109 -8.60 -3.29 -1.48
N ALA A 110 -7.73 -2.66 -0.71
CA ALA A 110 -8.05 -1.43 0.01
C ALA A 110 -6.89 -0.45 -0.03
N GLY A 111 -7.19 0.84 -0.17
CA GLY A 111 -6.23 1.93 -0.11
C GLY A 111 -6.20 2.55 1.28
N THR A 112 -5.00 2.69 1.85
CA THR A 112 -4.83 3.43 3.10
C THR A 112 -5.06 4.93 2.91
N ASP A 113 -5.68 5.55 3.90
CA ASP A 113 -5.83 6.99 3.98
C ASP A 113 -4.89 7.51 5.07
N ALA A 114 -3.89 8.27 4.64
CA ALA A 114 -2.86 8.76 5.54
C ALA A 114 -3.41 9.72 6.60
N LEU A 115 -4.44 10.52 6.29
CA LEU A 115 -5.03 11.44 7.26
C LEU A 115 -5.74 10.66 8.37
N ARG A 116 -6.47 9.60 8.00
CA ARG A 116 -7.10 8.69 8.96
C ARG A 116 -6.05 8.02 9.84
N ILE A 117 -4.96 7.50 9.25
CA ILE A 117 -3.86 6.90 10.02
C ILE A 117 -3.27 7.93 11.00
N ILE A 118 -3.00 9.16 10.56
CA ILE A 118 -2.43 10.23 11.40
C ILE A 118 -3.37 10.55 12.58
N ASP A 119 -4.69 10.53 12.38
CA ASP A 119 -5.66 10.79 13.44
C ASP A 119 -5.60 9.74 14.56
N GLN A 120 -5.29 8.50 14.21
CA GLN A 120 -5.21 7.37 15.14
C GLN A 120 -3.86 7.24 15.85
N LEU A 121 -2.84 7.99 15.42
CA LEU A 121 -1.54 7.94 16.07
C LEU A 121 -1.66 8.36 17.54
N GLU A 122 -0.91 7.71 18.43
CA GLU A 122 -0.67 8.31 19.73
C GLU A 122 0.14 9.59 19.57
N ASN A 123 -0.07 10.53 20.50
CA ASN A 123 0.63 11.82 20.51
C ASN A 123 2.15 11.64 20.54
N ALA A 124 2.66 10.70 21.34
CA ALA A 124 4.08 10.38 21.40
C ALA A 124 4.61 9.83 20.06
N THR A 125 3.85 8.95 19.41
CA THR A 125 4.20 8.37 18.10
C THR A 125 4.25 9.44 17.01
N ALA A 126 3.29 10.37 17.00
CA ALA A 126 3.30 11.50 16.06
C ALA A 126 4.56 12.37 16.22
N VAL A 127 4.98 12.62 17.47
CA VAL A 127 6.23 13.33 17.79
C VAL A 127 7.46 12.56 17.30
N GLN A 128 7.50 11.24 17.50
CA GLN A 128 8.61 10.40 17.05
C GLN A 128 8.76 10.40 15.53
N ILE A 129 7.64 10.24 14.80
CA ILE A 129 7.62 10.31 13.33
C ILE A 129 8.17 11.66 12.88
N LEU A 130 7.63 12.76 13.41
CA LEU A 130 8.07 14.10 13.03
C LEU A 130 9.56 14.31 13.29
N SER A 131 10.06 13.84 14.43
CA SER A 131 11.48 13.94 14.81
C SER A 131 12.37 13.16 13.85
N SER A 132 11.97 11.95 13.45
CA SER A 132 12.70 11.12 12.48
C SER A 132 12.81 11.81 11.11
N LEU A 133 11.75 12.53 10.71
CA LEU A 133 11.70 13.23 9.43
C LEU A 133 12.62 14.45 9.40
N VAL A 134 12.70 15.21 10.50
CA VAL A 134 13.66 16.33 10.64
C VAL A 134 15.10 15.83 10.52
N SER A 135 15.41 14.69 11.14
CA SER A 135 16.77 14.11 11.09
C SER A 135 17.18 13.60 9.71
N ALA A 136 16.22 13.39 8.80
CA ALA A 136 16.46 12.92 7.43
C ALA A 136 16.70 14.05 6.41
N ASP A 137 16.73 15.31 6.86
CA ASP A 137 17.22 16.51 6.17
C ASP A 137 16.69 16.74 4.73
N SER A 138 15.38 16.96 4.60
CA SER A 138 14.84 17.61 3.40
C SER A 138 14.32 19.01 3.75
N ALA A 139 14.79 20.02 3.01
CA ALA A 139 14.43 21.43 3.27
C ALA A 139 12.91 21.67 3.33
N ALA A 140 12.11 20.87 2.61
CA ALA A 140 10.65 20.89 2.65
C ALA A 140 10.08 20.47 4.02
N ILE A 141 10.69 19.47 4.67
CA ILE A 141 10.28 19.00 6.00
C ILE A 141 10.68 20.02 7.06
N THR A 142 11.91 20.56 6.99
CA THR A 142 12.41 21.56 7.96
C THR A 142 11.57 22.85 7.96
N GLY A 143 11.11 23.30 6.79
CA GLY A 143 10.22 24.47 6.67
C GLY A 143 8.84 24.27 7.31
N VAL A 144 8.24 23.08 7.19
CA VAL A 144 6.93 22.80 7.81
C VAL A 144 7.07 22.56 9.32
N VAL A 145 8.14 21.89 9.76
CA VAL A 145 8.37 21.58 11.17
C VAL A 145 8.77 22.81 11.99
N SER A 146 9.54 23.75 11.43
CA SER A 146 9.92 24.99 12.11
C SER A 146 8.73 25.90 12.45
N SER A 147 7.61 25.79 11.73
CA SER A 147 6.35 26.47 12.05
C SER A 147 5.54 25.78 13.17
N ALA A 148 5.81 24.49 13.44
CA ALA A 148 5.10 23.68 14.43
C ALA A 148 5.80 23.66 15.79
N ALA A 149 6.48 24.76 16.15
CA ALA A 149 7.42 24.88 17.27
C ALA A 149 6.80 24.69 18.66
N THR A 150 6.42 23.46 18.99
CA THR A 150 6.80 22.78 20.23
C THR A 150 6.65 21.28 19.95
N ILE A 151 7.74 20.61 19.54
CA ILE A 151 7.77 19.16 19.21
C ILE A 151 7.38 18.27 20.42
N GLY A 152 7.09 18.85 21.59
CA GLY A 152 6.54 18.15 22.75
C GLY A 152 5.01 18.10 22.84
N ASP A 153 4.27 18.83 22.00
CA ASP A 153 2.79 18.75 21.96
C ASP A 153 2.33 17.82 20.83
N GLY A 154 1.77 16.67 21.20
CA GLY A 154 1.30 15.68 20.23
C GLY A 154 0.15 16.15 19.34
N GLY A 155 -0.68 17.10 19.79
CA GLY A 155 -1.73 17.70 18.95
C GLY A 155 -1.13 18.57 17.84
N ALA A 156 -0.07 19.32 18.16
CA ALA A 156 0.69 20.09 17.20
C ALA A 156 1.44 19.18 16.21
N ALA A 157 1.99 18.04 16.68
CA ALA A 157 2.68 17.07 15.85
C ALA A 157 1.76 16.42 14.80
N LYS A 158 0.56 15.97 15.19
CA LYS A 158 -0.44 15.46 14.23
C LYS A 158 -0.81 16.52 13.19
N SER A 159 -1.05 17.76 13.63
CA SER A 159 -1.36 18.86 12.73
C SER A 159 -0.23 19.16 11.73
N ALA A 160 1.02 19.04 12.15
CA ALA A 160 2.18 19.18 11.26
C ALA A 160 2.27 18.04 10.24
N LEU A 161 2.01 16.79 10.65
CA LEU A 161 1.95 15.65 9.73
C LEU A 161 0.83 15.80 8.70
N LYS A 162 -0.34 16.33 9.09
CA LYS A 162 -1.43 16.65 8.14
C LYS A 162 -1.04 17.76 7.15
N ARG A 163 -0.35 18.80 7.60
CA ARG A 163 0.17 19.83 6.68
C ARG A 163 1.22 19.28 5.73
N LEU A 164 2.08 18.36 6.20
CA LEU A 164 3.02 17.64 5.33
C LEU A 164 2.25 16.79 4.31
N TYR A 165 1.17 16.11 4.71
CA TYR A 165 0.29 15.40 3.79
C TYR A 165 -0.24 16.32 2.68
N ASP A 166 -0.78 17.49 3.03
CA ASP A 166 -1.37 18.42 2.07
C ASP A 166 -0.32 19.10 1.16
N GLY A 167 0.89 19.33 1.70
CA GLY A 167 1.96 20.08 1.03
C GLY A 167 2.92 19.23 0.20
N LEU A 168 2.98 17.92 0.40
CA LEU A 168 3.90 17.03 -0.29
C LEU A 168 3.29 16.47 -1.58
N GLY A 169 3.87 16.83 -2.73
CA GLY A 169 3.60 16.12 -3.98
C GLY A 169 3.91 14.62 -3.85
N PHE A 170 3.05 13.78 -4.43
CA PHE A 170 3.03 12.30 -4.30
C PHE A 170 4.35 11.58 -4.65
N SER A 171 5.29 12.24 -5.32
CA SER A 171 6.53 11.64 -5.84
C SER A 171 7.82 12.17 -5.21
N THR A 172 7.74 13.01 -4.18
CA THR A 172 8.93 13.59 -3.53
C THR A 172 9.60 12.58 -2.61
N ASP A 173 10.92 12.70 -2.40
CA ASP A 173 11.61 11.85 -1.43
C ASP A 173 11.08 12.05 0.00
N SER A 174 10.62 13.27 0.32
CA SER A 174 9.91 13.57 1.57
C SER A 174 8.62 12.76 1.72
N HIS A 175 7.84 12.57 0.65
CA HIS A 175 6.66 11.69 0.67
C HIS A 175 7.07 10.25 0.98
N LYS A 176 8.11 9.73 0.34
CA LYS A 176 8.60 8.35 0.58
C LYS A 176 9.08 8.17 2.02
N GLN A 177 9.76 9.16 2.59
CA GLN A 177 10.22 9.14 3.97
C GLN A 177 9.04 9.16 4.95
N LEU A 178 8.06 10.05 4.75
CA LEU A 178 6.85 10.12 5.58
C LEU A 178 6.06 8.82 5.53
N ARG A 179 5.86 8.25 4.33
CA ARG A 179 5.23 6.94 4.15
C ARG A 179 5.94 5.85 4.94
N ARG A 180 7.28 5.79 4.85
CA ARG A 180 8.09 4.81 5.57
C ARG A 180 7.98 4.96 7.08
N ALA A 181 8.06 6.19 7.59
CA ALA A 181 7.96 6.48 9.01
C ALA A 181 6.57 6.09 9.57
N ILE A 182 5.49 6.41 8.85
CA ILE A 182 4.13 5.95 9.22
C ILE A 182 4.05 4.42 9.21
N GLY A 183 4.59 3.77 8.17
CA GLY A 183 4.59 2.31 8.06
C GLY A 183 5.33 1.62 9.20
N GLN A 184 6.48 2.15 9.61
CA GLN A 184 7.25 1.63 10.75
C GLN A 184 6.53 1.81 12.09
N ALA A 185 5.75 2.88 12.23
CA ALA A 185 5.06 3.20 13.48
C ALA A 185 3.71 2.48 13.63
N THR A 186 3.02 2.19 12.53
CA THR A 186 1.62 1.73 12.56
C THR A 186 1.43 0.32 12.03
N GLY A 187 2.45 -0.22 11.35
CA GLY A 187 2.31 -1.48 10.65
C GLY A 187 1.55 -1.37 9.32
N VAL A 188 1.23 -0.16 8.83
CA VAL A 188 0.65 0.03 7.49
C VAL A 188 1.24 1.28 6.81
N TYR A 189 1.62 1.16 5.55
CA TYR A 189 2.12 2.28 4.77
C TYR A 189 0.96 3.19 4.36
N ALA A 190 1.13 4.48 4.57
CA ALA A 190 0.23 5.51 4.05
C ALA A 190 0.28 5.59 2.51
N TRP A 191 -0.83 5.96 1.87
CA TRP A 191 -0.97 6.03 0.40
C TRP A 191 -0.57 4.76 -0.31
N HIS A 192 -1.02 3.63 0.22
CA HIS A 192 -0.64 2.33 -0.26
C HIS A 192 -1.86 1.43 -0.42
N ALA A 193 -1.87 0.68 -1.52
CA ALA A 193 -2.91 -0.31 -1.78
C ALA A 193 -2.46 -1.67 -1.25
N TYR A 194 -3.39 -2.36 -0.59
CA TYR A 194 -3.19 -3.70 -0.06
C TYR A 194 -4.23 -4.65 -0.66
N SER A 195 -3.87 -5.90 -0.88
CA SER A 195 -4.85 -6.94 -1.22
C SER A 195 -5.57 -7.39 0.05
N ILE A 196 -6.90 -7.57 -0.02
CA ILE A 196 -7.66 -8.28 1.00
C ILE A 196 -7.79 -9.72 0.53
N LEU A 197 -7.26 -10.65 1.32
CA LEU A 197 -7.17 -12.07 0.95
C LEU A 197 -8.30 -12.88 1.57
N GLU A 198 -8.58 -12.66 2.85
CA GLU A 198 -9.55 -13.44 3.62
C GLU A 198 -10.25 -12.57 4.66
N ALA A 199 -11.45 -12.97 5.06
CA ALA A 199 -12.19 -12.39 6.18
C ALA A 199 -12.59 -13.50 7.15
N HIS A 200 -12.32 -13.30 8.44
CA HIS A 200 -12.57 -14.25 9.51
C HIS A 200 -13.48 -13.61 10.56
N GLU A 201 -14.55 -14.32 10.90
CA GLU A 201 -15.42 -13.97 12.01
C GLU A 201 -15.41 -15.11 13.04
N THR A 202 -15.15 -14.78 14.30
CA THR A 202 -15.27 -15.71 15.41
C THR A 202 -16.28 -15.19 16.42
N ALA A 203 -17.12 -16.08 16.94
CA ALA A 203 -18.03 -15.76 18.03
C ALA A 203 -17.22 -15.26 19.25
N ALA A 204 -17.72 -14.20 19.89
CA ALA A 204 -17.22 -13.75 21.17
C ALA A 204 -18.11 -14.32 22.29
N ASP A 205 -17.56 -14.44 23.51
CA ASP A 205 -18.36 -14.84 24.66
C ASP A 205 -19.48 -13.81 24.90
N PRO A 206 -20.77 -14.23 24.91
CA PRO A 206 -21.87 -13.30 25.12
C PRO A 206 -21.69 -12.52 26.44
N PRO A 207 -21.95 -11.20 26.45
CA PRO A 207 -22.71 -10.41 25.46
C PRO A 207 -21.84 -9.65 24.42
N ALA A 208 -20.61 -10.07 24.14
CA ALA A 208 -19.71 -9.31 23.26
C ALA A 208 -20.05 -9.45 21.76
N ALA A 209 -19.71 -8.41 20.99
CA ALA A 209 -19.78 -8.42 19.53
C ALA A 209 -18.76 -9.43 18.94
N PRO A 210 -19.03 -10.02 17.75
CA PRO A 210 -18.11 -10.97 17.13
C PRO A 210 -16.75 -10.33 16.85
N ILE A 211 -15.69 -11.12 16.99
CA ILE A 211 -14.33 -10.70 16.66
C ILE A 211 -14.14 -10.88 15.15
N ARG A 212 -13.84 -9.79 14.46
CA ARG A 212 -13.71 -9.74 13.00
C ARG A 212 -12.29 -9.36 12.61
N LYS A 213 -11.65 -10.19 11.81
CA LYS A 213 -10.28 -9.98 11.33
C LYS A 213 -10.20 -10.14 9.81
N LEU A 214 -9.36 -9.34 9.17
CA LEU A 214 -9.01 -9.48 7.76
C LEU A 214 -7.59 -10.01 7.62
N VAL A 215 -7.35 -10.87 6.63
CA VAL A 215 -6.01 -11.21 6.15
C VAL A 215 -5.69 -10.31 4.97
N MET A 216 -4.61 -9.55 5.07
CA MET A 216 -4.20 -8.57 4.07
C MET A 216 -2.80 -8.88 3.55
N ARG A 217 -2.45 -8.37 2.36
CA ARG A 217 -1.11 -8.48 1.80
C ARG A 217 -0.59 -7.15 1.27
N ASN A 218 0.60 -6.79 1.73
CA ASN A 218 1.42 -5.73 1.16
C ASN A 218 1.97 -6.20 -0.21
N PRO A 219 1.62 -5.52 -1.32
CA PRO A 219 2.13 -5.88 -2.64
C PRO A 219 3.64 -5.67 -2.79
N TRP A 220 4.35 -5.06 -1.83
CA TRP A 220 5.81 -5.00 -1.86
C TRP A 220 6.49 -6.26 -1.33
N GLY A 221 5.75 -7.23 -0.78
CA GLY A 221 6.32 -8.50 -0.31
C GLY A 221 7.18 -8.41 0.96
N ALA A 222 7.62 -7.22 1.36
CA ALA A 222 8.33 -7.02 2.61
C ALA A 222 7.40 -7.17 3.83
N ALA A 223 7.89 -7.89 4.85
CA ALA A 223 7.32 -7.86 6.18
C ALA A 223 7.29 -6.40 6.66
N ILE A 224 6.13 -5.99 7.13
CA ILE A 224 5.93 -4.66 7.65
C ILE A 224 6.74 -4.53 8.96
N PRO A 225 7.58 -3.50 9.16
CA PRO A 225 8.27 -3.31 10.43
C PRO A 225 7.23 -3.01 11.53
N GLY A 226 7.28 -3.73 12.65
CA GLY A 226 6.45 -3.45 13.85
C GLY A 226 5.23 -4.35 14.06
N VAL A 227 4.87 -5.23 13.12
CA VAL A 227 3.70 -6.13 13.24
C VAL A 227 3.97 -7.45 13.96
N ALA A 228 4.78 -7.43 15.02
CA ALA A 228 4.82 -8.57 15.94
C ALA A 228 3.43 -8.86 16.56
N GLU A 229 2.56 -7.84 16.63
CA GLU A 229 1.23 -7.92 17.27
C GLU A 229 0.05 -8.13 16.31
N LEU A 230 0.24 -7.94 15.00
CA LEU A 230 -0.81 -8.18 13.98
C LEU A 230 -0.78 -9.60 13.39
N ALA A 231 0.02 -10.50 13.97
CA ALA A 231 0.22 -11.86 13.48
C ALA A 231 -0.04 -12.89 14.58
N GLU A 232 -1.32 -13.20 14.84
CA GLU A 232 -1.64 -14.50 15.41
C GLU A 232 -1.49 -15.55 14.30
N GLY A 233 -0.44 -16.37 14.34
CA GLY A 233 -0.23 -17.52 13.43
C GLY A 233 0.83 -17.30 12.33
N PRO A 234 1.29 -18.37 11.66
CA PRO A 234 2.43 -18.31 10.75
C PRO A 234 2.07 -17.52 9.48
N VAL A 235 2.39 -16.23 9.50
CA VAL A 235 2.42 -15.37 8.33
C VAL A 235 3.67 -15.76 7.54
N SER A 236 3.51 -16.58 6.50
CA SER A 236 4.62 -17.00 5.65
C SER A 236 5.15 -15.83 4.79
N ASP A 237 6.28 -15.27 5.20
CA ASP A 237 7.38 -14.66 4.43
C ASP A 237 7.14 -13.62 3.30
N ALA A 238 5.92 -13.16 3.00
CA ALA A 238 5.66 -12.35 1.77
C ALA A 238 4.74 -11.13 1.94
N GLY A 239 4.82 -10.44 3.08
CA GLY A 239 4.08 -9.20 3.34
C GLY A 239 2.59 -9.39 3.67
N THR A 240 2.17 -10.61 3.96
CA THR A 240 0.83 -10.91 4.51
C THR A 240 0.74 -10.48 5.98
N PHE A 241 -0.43 -10.17 6.51
CA PHE A 241 -0.67 -9.90 7.94
C PHE A 241 -2.18 -10.01 8.26
N ARG A 242 -2.55 -10.09 9.54
CA ARG A 242 -3.94 -9.98 9.99
C ARG A 242 -4.20 -8.59 10.56
N ILE A 243 -5.41 -8.07 10.42
CA ILE A 243 -5.79 -6.79 11.02
C ILE A 243 -7.20 -6.89 11.59
N ASP A 244 -7.44 -6.29 12.75
CA ASP A 244 -8.78 -6.18 13.31
C ASP A 244 -9.64 -5.28 12.42
N PHE A 245 -10.90 -5.64 12.25
CA PHE A 245 -11.77 -4.92 11.32
C PHE A 245 -11.95 -3.45 11.73
N GLN A 246 -12.02 -3.15 13.02
CA GLN A 246 -12.08 -1.76 13.49
C GLN A 246 -10.81 -0.97 13.11
N GLN A 247 -9.64 -1.59 13.24
CA GLN A 247 -8.38 -0.97 12.87
C GLN A 247 -8.29 -0.76 11.35
N PHE A 248 -8.80 -1.71 10.56
CA PHE A 248 -8.97 -1.56 9.11
C PHE A 248 -9.84 -0.33 8.78
N LEU A 249 -11.01 -0.18 9.40
CA LEU A 249 -11.86 0.99 9.18
C LEU A 249 -11.17 2.29 9.58
N ASN A 250 -10.29 2.25 10.58
CA ASN A 250 -9.55 3.40 11.06
C ASN A 250 -8.39 3.81 10.13
N TYR A 251 -7.82 2.89 9.33
CA TYR A 251 -6.64 3.17 8.49
C TYR A 251 -6.93 3.26 6.99
N PHE A 252 -8.01 2.66 6.52
CA PHE A 252 -8.34 2.57 5.10
C PHE A 252 -9.47 3.53 4.73
N GLY A 253 -9.36 4.16 3.56
CA GLY A 253 -10.35 5.12 3.06
C GLY A 253 -11.31 4.54 2.02
N THR A 254 -10.86 3.53 1.27
CA THR A 254 -11.66 2.87 0.23
C THR A 254 -11.28 1.41 0.12
N ALA A 255 -12.28 0.52 0.07
CA ALA A 255 -12.12 -0.84 -0.42
C ALA A 255 -12.62 -0.91 -1.87
N TYR A 256 -11.85 -1.56 -2.74
CA TYR A 256 -12.19 -1.81 -4.13
C TYR A 256 -12.59 -3.28 -4.25
N LEU A 257 -13.82 -3.53 -4.68
CA LEU A 257 -14.42 -4.86 -4.76
C LEU A 257 -14.59 -5.22 -6.23
N GLY A 258 -13.61 -5.91 -6.80
CA GLY A 258 -13.64 -6.30 -8.21
C GLY A 258 -14.68 -7.38 -8.47
N MET A 259 -15.54 -7.19 -9.46
CA MET A 259 -16.47 -8.23 -9.88
C MET A 259 -15.73 -9.28 -10.72
N VAL A 260 -16.35 -10.43 -10.89
CA VAL A 260 -15.92 -11.46 -11.83
C VAL A 260 -17.18 -11.87 -12.59
N GLY A 261 -17.07 -12.02 -13.92
CA GLY A 261 -18.19 -12.46 -14.75
C GLY A 261 -18.69 -13.81 -14.27
N ALA A 262 -20.01 -13.96 -14.19
CA ALA A 262 -20.67 -15.24 -13.90
C ALA A 262 -20.47 -16.25 -15.04
#